data_AF-A0AAN4ZNX0-F1
#
_entry.id   AF-A0AAN4ZNX0-F1
#
_cell.length_a   1.000
_cell.length_b   1.000
_cell.length_c   1.000
_cell.angle_alpha   90.00
_cell.angle_beta   90.00
_cell.angle_gamma   90.00
#
_symmetry.space_group_name_H-M   'P 1'
#
loop_
_entity.id
_entity.type
_entity.pdbx_description
1 polymer ?
#
loop_
_entity_poly.entity_id
_entity_poly.type
_entity_poly.pdbx_seq_one_letter_code
_entity_poly.pdbx_strand_id
1 'polypeptide(L)'
;MTKLLPLISSLLLTVSSSIESFISISGNLICPYRTNFTATIRLMEADSTVNDFGVQYVKRASHITASSSSVPLEAAAILHDGWLNYDVEPFLQIVHDCIDEEERKKDDEEKHSFCIALPIVTTTEEHFPLGDIDLTSSEADLSFGSRQKDCHEYGTMIYAQRGNRLVLL
;
A
#
# COMPACT_ATOMS: atom_id res chain seq x y z
N MET A 1 -13.68 54.77 18.56
CA MET A 1 -14.13 53.78 17.56
C MET A 1 -12.92 53.32 16.77
N THR A 2 -12.16 52.39 17.33
CA THR A 2 -10.90 51.88 16.77
C THR A 2 -11.18 50.65 15.91
N LYS A 3 -10.56 50.66 14.73
CA LYS A 3 -10.67 49.69 13.64
C LYS A 3 -10.23 48.30 14.12
N LEU A 4 -11.18 47.44 14.45
CA LEU A 4 -10.94 46.04 14.87
C LEU A 4 -11.36 45.04 13.78
N LEU A 5 -11.49 45.50 12.53
CA LEU A 5 -12.05 44.69 11.44
C LEU A 5 -11.10 44.11 10.37
N PRO A 6 -9.77 44.36 10.30
CA PRO A 6 -8.97 43.68 9.26
C PRO A 6 -8.36 42.34 9.73
N LEU A 7 -8.33 42.04 11.04
CA LEU A 7 -7.64 40.84 11.55
C LEU A 7 -8.42 39.53 11.36
N ILE A 8 -9.73 39.58 11.14
CA ILE A 8 -10.56 38.37 10.96
C ILE A 8 -10.48 37.87 9.51
N SER A 9 -10.16 38.73 8.53
CA SER A 9 -10.02 38.33 7.12
C SER A 9 -8.71 37.61 6.83
N SER A 10 -7.67 37.78 7.67
CA SER A 10 -6.37 37.12 7.51
C SER A 10 -6.32 35.74 8.18
N LEU A 11 -7.33 35.40 9.00
CA LEU A 11 -7.36 34.16 9.79
C LEU A 11 -8.19 33.03 9.14
N LEU A 12 -8.89 33.30 8.04
CA LEU A 12 -9.74 32.35 7.33
C LEU A 12 -9.11 31.75 6.05
N LEU A 13 -7.84 32.06 5.80
CA LEU A 13 -7.00 31.29 4.87
C LEU A 13 -6.27 30.19 5.64
N THR A 14 -7.00 29.40 6.44
CA THR A 14 -6.57 28.04 6.71
C THR A 14 -6.68 27.31 5.39
N VAL A 15 -5.58 27.29 4.64
CA VAL A 15 -5.43 26.43 3.48
C VAL A 15 -5.70 25.03 3.99
N SER A 16 -6.86 24.47 3.65
CA SER A 16 -7.08 23.02 3.70
C SER A 16 -6.15 22.44 2.64
N SER A 17 -4.87 22.37 2.96
CA SER A 17 -3.85 21.82 2.10
C SER A 17 -3.96 20.31 2.22
N SER A 18 -4.42 19.70 1.16
CA SER A 18 -4.37 18.27 0.96
C SER A 18 -3.67 18.03 -0.36
N ILE A 19 -2.82 17.01 -0.40
CA ILE A 19 -2.12 16.61 -1.62
C ILE A 19 -2.84 15.43 -2.24
N GLU A 20 -3.00 15.47 -3.56
CA GLU A 20 -3.46 14.33 -4.35
C GLU A 20 -2.34 13.94 -5.30
N SER A 21 -1.89 12.69 -5.22
CA SER A 21 -0.72 12.20 -5.92
C SER A 21 -1.05 10.97 -6.75
N PHE A 22 -0.73 10.99 -8.03
CA PHE A 22 -0.77 9.80 -8.87
C PHE A 22 0.46 8.93 -8.59
N ILE A 23 0.26 7.78 -7.96
CA ILE A 23 1.31 6.83 -7.63
C ILE A 23 1.23 5.67 -8.61
N SER A 24 2.37 5.32 -9.21
CA SER A 24 2.51 4.15 -10.07
C SER A 24 3.67 3.26 -9.62
N ILE A 25 3.50 1.96 -9.76
CA ILE A 25 4.42 0.93 -9.31
C ILE A 25 4.63 -0.05 -10.45
N SER A 26 5.89 -0.43 -10.67
CA SER A 26 6.27 -1.49 -11.60
C SER A 26 7.24 -2.49 -10.95
N GLY A 27 7.26 -3.72 -11.43
CA GLY A 27 8.20 -4.75 -10.98
C GLY A 27 7.88 -6.13 -11.56
N ASN A 28 8.43 -7.18 -10.96
CA ASN A 28 8.07 -8.56 -11.25
C ASN A 28 7.74 -9.30 -9.95
N LEU A 29 6.69 -10.11 -9.94
CA LEU A 29 6.43 -11.06 -8.86
C LEU A 29 7.12 -12.37 -9.20
N ILE A 30 8.00 -12.83 -8.30
CA ILE A 30 8.76 -14.06 -8.45
C ILE A 30 8.22 -15.11 -7.49
N CYS A 31 7.85 -16.26 -8.05
CA CYS A 31 7.42 -17.45 -7.34
C CYS A 31 8.30 -18.64 -7.78
N PRO A 32 9.43 -18.91 -7.09
CA PRO A 32 10.39 -19.92 -7.53
C PRO A 32 9.82 -21.34 -7.52
N TYR A 33 8.84 -21.64 -6.66
CA TYR A 33 8.34 -22.99 -6.44
C TYR A 33 7.19 -23.41 -7.36
N ARG A 34 6.50 -22.47 -8.03
CA ARG A 34 5.39 -22.79 -8.94
C ARG A 34 5.19 -21.75 -10.04
N THR A 35 4.70 -22.20 -11.19
CA THR A 35 4.41 -21.33 -12.33
C THR A 35 2.97 -20.81 -12.36
N ASN A 36 2.06 -21.46 -11.65
CA ASN A 36 0.65 -21.08 -11.62
C ASN A 36 0.33 -20.53 -10.24
N PHE A 37 0.26 -19.22 -10.05
CA PHE A 37 -0.16 -18.63 -8.78
C PHE A 37 -1.08 -17.44 -9.04
N THR A 38 -1.70 -16.96 -7.98
CA THR A 38 -2.56 -15.80 -7.97
C THR A 38 -1.99 -14.79 -6.99
N ALA A 39 -2.10 -13.52 -7.35
CA ALA A 39 -1.75 -12.41 -6.48
C ALA A 39 -2.81 -11.32 -6.56
N THR A 40 -3.16 -10.75 -5.43
CA THR A 40 -3.96 -9.53 -5.33
C THR A 40 -3.09 -8.43 -4.78
N ILE A 41 -2.97 -7.36 -5.57
CA ILE A 41 -2.13 -6.21 -5.30
C ILE A 41 -3.04 -5.07 -4.87
N ARG A 42 -2.75 -4.44 -3.74
CA ARG A 42 -3.51 -3.29 -3.23
C ARG A 42 -2.55 -2.15 -2.98
N LEU A 43 -2.79 -1.02 -3.65
CA LEU A 43 -2.08 0.22 -3.40
C LEU A 43 -2.96 1.12 -2.53
N MET A 44 -2.39 1.53 -1.41
CA MET A 44 -3.04 2.21 -0.31
C MET A 44 -2.23 3.43 0.10
N GLU A 45 -2.90 4.33 0.79
CA GLU A 45 -2.28 5.42 1.55
C GLU A 45 -2.37 5.01 3.03
N ALA A 46 -1.26 5.13 3.74
CA ALA A 46 -1.17 4.87 5.17
C ALA A 46 -0.99 6.21 5.90
N ASP A 47 -1.52 6.32 7.12
CA ASP A 47 -1.28 7.49 7.97
C ASP A 47 -0.46 7.07 9.20
N SER A 48 0.86 7.25 9.10
CA SER A 48 1.82 6.95 10.15
C SER A 48 1.77 7.96 11.30
N THR A 49 1.18 9.14 11.10
CA THR A 49 1.24 10.25 12.05
C THR A 49 0.17 10.19 13.12
N VAL A 50 -1.04 9.69 12.81
CA VAL A 50 -2.11 9.48 13.80
C VAL A 50 -2.16 8.07 14.37
N ASN A 51 -1.18 7.21 14.07
CA ASN A 51 -1.23 5.79 14.42
C ASN A 51 -2.51 5.13 13.87
N ASP A 52 -3.07 5.70 12.81
CA ASP A 52 -4.32 5.30 12.19
C ASP A 52 -4.01 4.51 10.91
N PHE A 53 -3.21 3.45 11.07
CA PHE A 53 -3.17 2.33 10.12
C PHE A 53 -4.57 1.71 9.90
N GLY A 54 -5.57 2.15 10.69
CA GLY A 54 -6.94 1.69 10.71
C GLY A 54 -7.82 2.16 9.56
N VAL A 55 -7.44 3.23 8.84
CA VAL A 55 -8.21 3.71 7.68
C VAL A 55 -7.39 3.61 6.41
N GLN A 56 -6.86 2.43 6.13
CA GLN A 56 -6.26 2.11 4.84
C GLN A 56 -7.33 2.14 3.75
N TYR A 57 -7.36 3.23 2.98
CA TYR A 57 -8.19 3.31 1.79
C TYR A 57 -7.53 2.53 0.66
N VAL A 58 -7.99 1.30 0.42
CA VAL A 58 -7.69 0.60 -0.83
C VAL A 58 -8.33 1.37 -1.98
N LYS A 59 -7.52 2.20 -2.66
CA LYS A 59 -7.99 2.95 -3.83
C LYS A 59 -8.01 2.09 -5.08
N ARG A 60 -7.15 1.06 -5.16
CA ARG A 60 -7.19 0.09 -6.25
C ARG A 60 -6.67 -1.27 -5.82
N ALA A 61 -7.40 -2.31 -6.20
CA ALA A 61 -6.95 -3.69 -6.15
C ALA A 61 -6.81 -4.24 -7.58
N SER A 62 -5.66 -4.82 -7.89
CA SER A 62 -5.41 -5.55 -9.14
C SER A 62 -5.28 -7.04 -8.83
N HIS A 63 -5.85 -7.89 -9.67
CA HIS A 63 -5.69 -9.34 -9.56
C HIS A 63 -4.85 -9.87 -10.72
N ILE A 64 -3.85 -10.68 -10.39
CA ILE A 64 -2.92 -11.29 -11.32
C ILE A 64 -3.08 -12.80 -11.22
N THR A 65 -3.27 -13.46 -12.36
CA THR A 65 -3.14 -14.91 -12.48
C THR A 65 -1.90 -15.20 -13.31
N ALA A 66 -0.90 -15.78 -12.66
CA ALA A 66 0.37 -16.12 -13.26
C ALA A 66 0.31 -17.48 -13.96
N SER A 67 1.00 -17.58 -15.09
CA SER A 67 1.29 -18.84 -15.81
C SER A 67 2.79 -19.14 -15.91
N SER A 68 3.63 -18.27 -15.33
CA SER A 68 5.08 -18.39 -15.21
C SER A 68 5.51 -18.10 -13.78
N SER A 69 6.70 -18.58 -13.40
CA SER A 69 7.31 -18.31 -12.08
C SER A 69 7.74 -16.85 -11.88
N SER A 70 7.68 -16.05 -12.94
CA SER A 70 7.93 -14.61 -12.90
C SER A 70 6.86 -13.92 -13.75
N VAL A 71 6.16 -12.94 -13.20
CA VAL A 71 5.14 -12.16 -13.94
C VAL A 71 5.28 -10.67 -13.66
N PRO A 72 5.01 -9.79 -14.64
CA PRO A 72 5.07 -8.37 -14.43
C PRO A 72 4.00 -7.91 -13.42
N LEU A 73 4.41 -6.99 -12.56
CA LEU A 73 3.58 -6.25 -11.63
C LEU A 73 3.41 -4.83 -12.16
N GLU A 74 2.17 -4.39 -12.33
CA GLU A 74 1.84 -3.00 -12.56
C GLU A 74 0.64 -2.60 -11.70
N ALA A 75 0.79 -1.52 -10.94
CA ALA A 75 -0.28 -0.95 -10.13
C ALA A 75 -0.20 0.58 -10.17
N ALA A 76 -1.35 1.24 -10.26
CA ALA A 76 -1.39 2.70 -10.18
C ALA A 76 -2.70 3.18 -9.55
N ALA A 77 -2.60 4.17 -8.69
CA ALA A 77 -3.72 4.78 -8.01
C ALA A 77 -3.42 6.26 -7.72
N ILE A 78 -4.48 7.07 -7.70
CA ILE A 78 -4.40 8.44 -7.18
C ILE A 78 -4.56 8.35 -5.68
N LEU A 79 -3.51 8.58 -4.88
CA LEU A 79 -3.54 8.59 -3.42
C LEU A 79 -3.78 10.02 -2.89
N HIS A 80 -4.30 10.12 -1.67
CA HIS A 80 -4.68 11.40 -1.08
C HIS A 80 -4.62 11.31 0.43
N ASP A 81 -3.90 12.25 1.07
CA ASP A 81 -4.02 12.50 2.51
C ASP A 81 -4.95 13.70 2.72
N GLY A 82 -6.02 13.47 3.50
CA GLY A 82 -7.04 14.46 3.80
C GLY A 82 -6.77 15.29 5.06
N TRP A 83 -5.71 15.00 5.82
CA TRP A 83 -5.50 15.49 7.18
C TRP A 83 -4.30 16.44 7.30
N LEU A 84 -4.38 17.65 6.72
CA LEU A 84 -3.42 18.76 6.94
C LEU A 84 -1.93 18.47 6.64
N ASN A 85 -1.62 17.26 6.21
CA ASN A 85 -0.30 16.79 5.82
C ASN A 85 -0.10 17.07 4.32
N TYR A 86 1.16 17.33 3.97
CA TYR A 86 1.57 17.69 2.60
C TYR A 86 2.21 16.51 1.89
N ASP A 87 2.06 15.34 2.46
CA ASP A 87 2.66 14.10 2.06
C ASP A 87 1.61 12.99 1.96
N VAL A 88 1.91 12.04 1.10
CA VAL A 88 1.24 10.75 0.96
C VAL A 88 2.24 9.71 1.42
N GLU A 89 1.80 8.71 2.17
CA GLU A 89 2.64 7.57 2.54
C GLU A 89 2.14 6.31 1.82
N PRO A 90 2.64 6.03 0.59
CA PRO A 90 2.10 4.96 -0.20
C PRO A 90 2.51 3.61 0.37
N PHE A 91 1.57 2.68 0.35
CA PHE A 91 1.73 1.36 0.93
C PHE A 91 1.18 0.30 -0.03
N LEU A 92 1.95 -0.76 -0.28
CA LEU A 92 1.58 -1.84 -1.16
C LEU A 92 1.35 -3.12 -0.36
N GLN A 93 0.16 -3.69 -0.43
CA GLN A 93 -0.12 -5.03 0.08
C GLN A 93 -0.21 -6.02 -1.08
N ILE A 94 0.48 -7.14 -0.96
CA ILE A 94 0.44 -8.25 -1.90
C ILE A 94 -0.08 -9.48 -1.16
N VAL A 95 -1.23 -10.00 -1.58
CA VAL A 95 -1.81 -11.24 -1.07
C VAL A 95 -1.67 -12.31 -2.14
N HIS A 96 -1.06 -13.45 -1.85
CA HIS A 96 -0.77 -14.48 -2.86
C HIS A 96 -0.95 -15.91 -2.34
N ASP A 97 -0.95 -16.87 -3.28
CA ASP A 97 -0.90 -18.31 -3.00
C ASP A 97 0.41 -18.96 -3.53
N CYS A 98 1.45 -18.17 -3.79
CA CYS A 98 2.79 -18.67 -4.00
C CYS A 98 3.34 -19.25 -2.68
N ILE A 99 3.20 -20.57 -2.52
CA ILE A 99 3.66 -21.35 -1.37
C ILE A 99 4.30 -22.64 -1.85
N ASP A 100 5.23 -23.18 -1.08
CA ASP A 100 5.75 -24.53 -1.30
C ASP A 100 4.63 -25.56 -1.06
N GLU A 101 4.50 -26.56 -1.94
CA GLU A 101 3.52 -27.64 -1.82
C GLU A 101 3.71 -28.47 -0.54
N GLU A 102 4.93 -28.53 0.00
CA GLU A 102 5.21 -29.22 1.28
C GLU A 102 4.72 -28.42 2.49
N GLU A 103 4.74 -27.10 2.42
CA GLU A 103 4.23 -26.19 3.47
C GLU A 103 2.71 -26.07 3.41
N ARG A 104 2.13 -26.13 2.20
CA ARG A 104 0.67 -26.13 1.98
C ARG A 104 -0.08 -27.27 2.71
N LYS A 105 0.59 -28.39 3.01
CA LYS A 105 -0.02 -29.51 3.75
C LYS A 105 -0.07 -29.28 5.26
N LYS A 106 0.64 -28.28 5.77
CA LYS A 106 0.71 -27.93 7.19
C LYS A 106 -0.20 -26.75 7.52
N ASP A 107 -0.39 -25.84 6.58
CA ASP A 107 -1.26 -24.67 6.73
C ASP A 107 -2.58 -24.86 5.98
N ASP A 108 -3.69 -24.90 6.73
CA ASP A 108 -5.04 -24.85 6.20
C ASP A 108 -5.26 -23.51 5.47
N GLU A 109 -5.01 -23.46 4.15
CA GLU A 109 -5.39 -22.38 3.22
C GLU A 109 -5.04 -20.93 3.65
N GLU A 110 -4.00 -20.71 4.44
CA GLU A 110 -3.63 -19.35 4.82
C GLU A 110 -3.03 -18.62 3.60
N LYS A 111 -3.67 -17.51 3.20
CA LYS A 111 -3.16 -16.67 2.12
C LYS A 111 -2.04 -15.82 2.68
N HIS A 112 -0.83 -15.99 2.16
CA HIS A 112 0.31 -15.19 2.56
C HIS A 112 0.10 -13.75 2.09
N SER A 113 0.35 -12.81 3.00
CA SER A 113 0.32 -11.40 2.69
C SER A 113 1.56 -10.71 3.22
N PHE A 114 2.25 -9.99 2.37
CA PHE A 114 3.31 -9.09 2.78
C PHE A 114 3.04 -7.69 2.25
N CYS A 115 3.72 -6.76 2.89
CA CYS A 115 3.48 -5.35 2.76
C CYS A 115 4.79 -4.62 2.48
N ILE A 116 4.74 -3.65 1.57
CA ILE A 116 5.87 -2.82 1.18
C ILE A 116 5.53 -1.36 1.46
N ALA A 117 6.26 -0.76 2.40
CA ALA A 117 6.24 0.68 2.61
C ALA A 117 7.06 1.38 1.51
N LEU A 118 6.45 2.36 0.85
CA LEU A 118 7.11 3.17 -0.17
C LEU A 118 7.59 4.50 0.43
N PRO A 119 8.58 5.16 -0.19
CA PRO A 119 8.98 6.49 0.20
C PRO A 119 7.80 7.47 0.26
N ILE A 120 7.82 8.35 1.25
CA ILE A 120 6.86 9.44 1.41
C ILE A 120 6.88 10.33 0.17
N VAL A 121 5.71 10.66 -0.36
CA VAL A 121 5.52 11.43 -1.59
C VAL A 121 4.96 12.80 -1.28
N THR A 122 5.66 13.85 -1.72
CA THR A 122 5.24 15.26 -1.57
C THR A 122 4.95 15.92 -2.94
N THR A 123 4.93 15.12 -4.00
CA THR A 123 4.71 15.52 -5.39
C THR A 123 3.36 15.02 -5.89
N THR A 124 2.86 15.57 -7.00
CA THR A 124 1.56 15.17 -7.58
C THR A 124 1.63 13.87 -8.40
N GLU A 125 2.83 13.38 -8.69
CA GLU A 125 3.04 12.17 -9.47
C GLU A 125 4.37 11.53 -9.06
N GLU A 126 4.36 10.21 -8.84
CA GLU A 126 5.56 9.45 -8.48
C GLU A 126 5.52 8.03 -9.08
N HIS A 127 6.70 7.52 -9.42
CA HIS A 127 6.86 6.17 -9.97
C HIS A 127 7.88 5.36 -9.16
N PHE A 128 7.47 4.17 -8.71
CA PHE A 128 8.32 3.25 -7.96
C PHE A 128 8.60 1.96 -8.74
N PRO A 129 9.80 1.81 -9.33
CA PRO A 129 10.23 0.55 -9.95
C PRO A 129 10.83 -0.37 -8.88
N LEU A 130 10.02 -1.28 -8.35
CA LEU A 130 10.39 -2.17 -7.24
C LEU A 130 11.36 -3.28 -7.65
N GLY A 131 11.47 -3.57 -8.94
CA GLY A 131 12.27 -4.69 -9.44
C GLY A 131 11.60 -6.02 -9.14
N ASP A 132 12.41 -7.05 -8.87
CA ASP A 132 11.93 -8.39 -8.59
C ASP A 132 11.53 -8.52 -7.12
N ILE A 133 10.29 -8.96 -6.88
CA ILE A 133 9.68 -9.18 -5.57
C ILE A 133 9.52 -10.68 -5.39
N ASP A 134 10.34 -11.28 -4.52
CA ASP A 134 10.23 -12.69 -4.16
C ASP A 134 9.05 -12.88 -3.20
N LEU A 135 8.03 -13.61 -3.68
CA LEU A 135 6.81 -13.91 -2.91
C LEU A 135 7.06 -14.92 -1.78
N THR A 136 8.23 -15.55 -1.73
CA THR A 136 8.54 -16.58 -0.73
C THR A 136 9.34 -16.04 0.44
N SER A 137 9.87 -14.82 0.33
CA SER A 137 10.50 -14.13 1.44
C SER A 137 9.45 -13.34 2.22
N SER A 138 9.44 -13.42 3.55
CA SER A 138 8.61 -12.53 4.37
C SER A 138 9.24 -11.15 4.53
N GLU A 139 10.57 -11.05 4.40
CA GLU A 139 11.31 -9.80 4.52
C GLU A 139 12.32 -9.60 3.37
N ALA A 140 12.40 -8.37 2.87
CA ALA A 140 13.43 -7.98 1.90
C ALA A 140 13.64 -6.46 1.91
N ASP A 141 14.90 -6.03 1.79
CA ASP A 141 15.20 -4.64 1.41
C ASP A 141 15.02 -4.52 -0.11
N LEU A 142 14.18 -3.57 -0.52
CA LEU A 142 13.87 -3.29 -1.92
C LEU A 142 14.56 -2.00 -2.36
N SER A 143 14.46 -1.70 -3.65
CA SER A 143 14.95 -0.44 -4.21
C SER A 143 14.40 0.78 -3.45
N PHE A 144 15.15 1.88 -3.46
CA PHE A 144 14.76 3.18 -2.87
C PHE A 144 14.54 3.18 -1.35
N GLY A 145 15.05 2.17 -0.64
CA GLY A 145 14.91 2.09 0.83
C GLY A 145 13.56 1.56 1.29
N SER A 146 12.76 1.01 0.37
CA SER A 146 11.54 0.27 0.68
C SER A 146 11.85 -1.04 1.36
N ARG A 147 10.93 -1.51 2.19
CA ARG A 147 11.06 -2.78 2.91
C ARG A 147 9.81 -3.61 2.75
N GLN A 148 10.00 -4.87 2.38
CA GLN A 148 9.02 -5.92 2.49
C GLN A 148 9.05 -6.48 3.91
N LYS A 149 7.87 -6.61 4.54
CA LYS A 149 7.66 -7.36 5.79
C LYS A 149 6.29 -8.03 5.77
N ASP A 150 6.06 -8.97 6.66
CA ASP A 150 4.71 -9.45 6.94
C ASP A 150 3.80 -8.26 7.30
N CYS A 151 2.63 -8.22 6.68
CA CYS A 151 1.63 -7.20 6.92
C CYS A 151 1.23 -7.09 8.41
N HIS A 152 1.28 -8.18 9.17
CA HIS A 152 0.99 -8.20 10.60
C HIS A 152 2.08 -7.52 11.45
N GLU A 153 3.32 -7.46 10.95
CA GLU A 153 4.45 -6.84 11.65
C GLU A 153 4.46 -5.31 11.54
N TYR A 154 3.73 -4.74 10.59
CA TYR A 154 3.55 -3.29 10.47
C TYR A 154 2.63 -2.68 11.56
N GLY A 155 2.14 -3.50 12.50
CA GLY A 155 1.18 -3.11 13.52
C GLY A 155 -0.23 -3.57 13.14
N THR A 156 -0.88 -4.29 14.05
CA THR A 156 -2.13 -5.05 13.89
C THR A 156 -3.11 -4.53 12.81
N MET A 157 -3.06 -5.13 11.62
CA MET A 157 -4.08 -4.95 10.59
C MET A 157 -5.11 -6.07 10.69
N ILE A 158 -6.24 -5.85 11.38
CA ILE A 158 -7.37 -6.80 11.38
C ILE A 158 -8.38 -6.35 10.32
N TYR A 159 -8.44 -7.07 9.20
CA TYR A 159 -9.41 -6.80 8.14
C TYR A 159 -10.62 -7.75 8.22
N ALA A 160 -11.83 -7.20 8.15
CA ALA A 160 -13.02 -7.93 7.74
C ALA A 160 -13.50 -7.45 6.36
N GLN A 161 -13.75 -8.38 5.44
CA GLN A 161 -14.36 -8.07 4.16
C GLN A 161 -15.88 -7.97 4.30
N ARG A 162 -16.45 -6.77 4.11
CA ARG A 162 -17.91 -6.55 4.08
C ARG A 162 -18.32 -6.06 2.68
N GLY A 163 -18.60 -7.01 1.79
CA GLY A 163 -18.88 -6.74 0.37
C GLY A 163 -17.61 -6.37 -0.40
N ASN A 164 -17.65 -5.32 -1.22
CA ASN A 164 -16.49 -4.80 -1.96
C ASN A 164 -15.63 -3.81 -1.12
N ARG A 165 -15.89 -3.71 0.18
CA ARG A 165 -15.16 -2.85 1.10
C ARG A 165 -14.41 -3.71 2.11
N LEU A 166 -13.13 -3.41 2.29
CA LEU A 166 -12.38 -3.84 3.46
C LEU A 166 -12.71 -2.87 4.58
N VAL A 167 -13.09 -3.41 5.72
CA VAL A 167 -13.41 -2.65 6.92
C VAL A 167 -12.52 -3.18 8.03
N LEU A 168 -11.89 -2.27 8.77
CA LEU A 168 -11.12 -2.60 9.96
C LEU A 168 -12.06 -3.16 11.05
N LEU A 169 -11.62 -4.19 11.78
CA LEU A 169 -12.25 -4.61 13.03
C LEU A 169 -11.59 -3.92 14.23
#